data_AF-W4GQW9-F1
#
_entry.id   AF-W4GQW9-F1
#
_cell.length_a   1.000
_cell.length_b   1.000
_cell.length_c   1.000
_cell.angle_alpha   90.00
_cell.angle_beta   90.00
_cell.angle_gamma   90.00
#
_symmetry.space_group_name_H-M   'P 1'
#
loop_
_entity.id
_entity.type
_entity.pdbx_description
1 polymer ?
#
loop_
_entity_poly.entity_id
_entity_poly.type
_entity_poly.pdbx_seq_one_letter_code
_entity_poly.pdbx_strand_id
1 'polypeptide(L)'
;MYSTGLALGFTPELAMDGTGGTYFLKDPAQRKIVCFKPQNEEPFGPCNPRGFVGSLGEAGFRKGVLSGEACEREVAAFLLDKDHFASVPATTLAEIKHPAFKNSDSGNVVYKMGSLQEFVRHDDVASDLSPSLFTPHQVHKIVLLDMRLVNTDRNDGNLLVRRRRLPDGKAEHELIPIDHGYSIPDTIEIAWCDWCWYNWPQLKVPLSDVDRQYILNLNVELEIQNVLTHVPLRPACRRNLRVAGLLVEKGVRRRVLLYDLARIMCRDDMDTPSTLENLVHVAMTHALELHPVPPPIVVDQVYPSTLPSTTTSTTSVSSNNNVPVAAASPAALRIITTAPPNPLNQEDHHEFDSLKSPLGFWASLDPFDIPASSVPMSPTCFTSPRHHVESLPSWEQLCQGFHADAQQVFKPTTTPKYHHLQGRPLGAREEKLFFRWLDHLIEDELRAILDRYAKNL
;
A
#
# COMPACT_ATOMS: atom_id res chain seq x y z
N MET A 1 18.16 -7.84 -20.20
CA MET A 1 18.17 -9.17 -19.57
C MET A 1 16.75 -9.67 -19.26
N TYR A 2 15.85 -8.85 -18.72
CA TYR A 2 14.47 -9.24 -18.34
C TYR A 2 13.59 -9.82 -19.48
N SER A 3 13.90 -9.56 -20.74
CA SER A 3 13.15 -10.10 -21.90
C SER A 3 13.52 -11.54 -22.28
N THR A 4 14.61 -12.12 -21.75
CA THR A 4 15.16 -13.37 -22.30
C THR A 4 14.23 -14.57 -22.10
N GLY A 5 13.54 -14.70 -20.95
CA GLY A 5 12.57 -15.78 -20.76
C GLY A 5 11.36 -15.66 -21.69
N LEU A 6 10.82 -14.45 -21.86
CA LEU A 6 9.72 -14.18 -22.79
C LEU A 6 10.13 -14.45 -24.24
N ALA A 7 11.37 -14.12 -24.62
CA ALA A 7 11.92 -14.42 -25.95
C ALA A 7 12.16 -15.92 -26.18
N LEU A 8 12.37 -16.71 -25.12
CA LEU A 8 12.40 -18.18 -25.15
C LEU A 8 10.98 -18.81 -25.09
N GLY A 9 9.92 -18.00 -25.17
CA GLY A 9 8.54 -18.46 -25.15
C GLY A 9 8.00 -18.84 -23.76
N PHE A 10 8.67 -18.45 -22.67
CA PHE A 10 8.20 -18.78 -21.32
C PHE A 10 7.02 -17.88 -20.92
N THR A 11 5.86 -18.51 -20.77
CA THR A 11 4.60 -17.87 -20.36
C THR A 11 4.71 -17.21 -18.98
N PRO A 12 4.31 -15.93 -18.80
CA PRO A 12 4.08 -15.32 -17.50
C PRO A 12 3.07 -16.13 -16.68
N GLU A 13 3.45 -16.45 -15.44
CA GLU A 13 2.64 -17.27 -14.52
C GLU A 13 1.80 -16.35 -13.64
N LEU A 14 0.48 -16.35 -13.82
CA LEU A 14 -0.44 -15.67 -12.89
C LEU A 14 -0.28 -16.30 -11.50
N ALA A 15 -0.09 -15.47 -10.46
CA ALA A 15 -0.07 -15.92 -9.08
C ALA A 15 -1.39 -16.62 -8.71
N MET A 16 -1.40 -17.52 -7.72
CA MET A 16 -2.65 -18.14 -7.29
C MET A 16 -3.52 -17.15 -6.49
N ASP A 17 -2.88 -16.40 -5.59
CA ASP A 17 -3.53 -15.52 -4.63
C ASP A 17 -3.65 -14.06 -5.09
N GLY A 18 -4.27 -13.23 -4.26
CA GLY A 18 -4.46 -11.79 -4.52
C GLY A 18 -5.66 -11.47 -5.42
N THR A 19 -6.07 -10.19 -5.37
CA THR A 19 -7.33 -9.69 -5.96
C THR A 19 -7.19 -9.10 -7.37
N GLY A 20 -5.97 -8.93 -7.87
CA GLY A 20 -5.66 -8.42 -9.21
C GLY A 20 -4.77 -9.36 -10.03
N GLY A 21 -4.38 -8.90 -11.21
CA GLY A 21 -3.37 -9.57 -12.03
C GLY A 21 -1.97 -9.35 -11.47
N THR A 22 -1.33 -10.42 -10.98
CA THR A 22 0.09 -10.45 -10.60
C THR A 22 0.77 -11.60 -11.33
N TYR A 23 1.73 -11.30 -12.19
CA TYR A 23 2.36 -12.28 -13.06
C TYR A 23 3.85 -12.44 -12.75
N PHE A 24 4.29 -13.66 -12.47
CA PHE A 24 5.70 -14.00 -12.34
C PHE A 24 6.32 -14.25 -13.71
N LEU A 25 7.37 -13.49 -14.04
CA LEU A 25 8.20 -13.72 -15.22
C LEU A 25 9.46 -14.48 -14.82
N LYS A 26 9.93 -15.35 -15.71
CA LYS A 26 11.01 -16.32 -15.44
C LYS A 26 12.26 -16.04 -16.26
N ASP A 27 13.41 -16.43 -15.74
CA ASP A 27 14.67 -16.47 -16.47
C ASP A 27 14.80 -17.74 -17.34
N PRO A 28 15.85 -17.89 -18.18
CA PRO A 28 16.10 -19.11 -18.96
C PRO A 28 16.21 -20.40 -18.15
N ALA A 29 16.46 -20.31 -16.83
CA ALA A 29 16.50 -21.46 -15.91
C ALA A 29 15.14 -21.70 -15.21
N GLN A 30 14.04 -21.13 -15.74
CA GLN A 30 12.67 -21.22 -15.20
C GLN A 30 12.49 -20.62 -13.79
N ARG A 31 13.45 -19.83 -13.31
CA ARG A 31 13.40 -19.21 -11.97
C ARG A 31 12.63 -17.90 -12.06
N LYS A 32 11.69 -17.67 -11.15
CA LYS A 32 10.98 -16.38 -11.01
C LYS A 32 12.01 -15.27 -10.75
N ILE A 33 11.93 -14.17 -11.50
CA ILE A 33 12.87 -13.03 -11.42
C ILE A 33 12.19 -11.67 -11.25
N VAL A 34 10.96 -11.50 -11.72
CA VAL A 34 10.17 -10.27 -11.51
C VAL A 34 8.68 -10.60 -11.42
N CYS A 35 7.96 -9.80 -10.64
CA CYS A 35 6.50 -9.72 -10.59
C CYS A 35 6.04 -8.55 -11.44
N PHE A 36 5.08 -8.76 -12.34
CA PHE A 36 4.44 -7.72 -13.12
C PHE A 36 2.96 -7.58 -12.71
N LYS A 37 2.54 -6.38 -12.31
CA LYS A 37 1.15 -6.07 -11.94
C LYS A 37 0.57 -5.05 -12.94
N PRO A 38 -0.21 -5.47 -13.94
CA PRO A 38 -0.72 -4.57 -14.98
C PRO A 38 -1.81 -3.65 -14.42
N GLN A 39 -1.73 -2.35 -14.73
CA GLN A 39 -2.66 -1.31 -14.25
C GLN A 39 -4.13 -1.65 -14.51
N ASN A 40 -4.43 -2.13 -15.73
CA ASN A 40 -5.82 -2.47 -16.10
C ASN A 40 -6.32 -3.81 -15.55
N GLU A 41 -5.47 -4.55 -14.83
CA GLU A 41 -5.79 -5.79 -14.13
C GLU A 41 -5.83 -5.65 -12.60
N GLU A 42 -5.63 -4.43 -12.09
CA GLU A 42 -5.89 -4.10 -10.68
C GLU A 42 -7.34 -4.43 -10.29
N PRO A 43 -7.66 -4.58 -8.99
CA PRO A 43 -9.04 -4.64 -8.52
C PRO A 43 -9.87 -3.47 -9.05
N PHE A 44 -11.06 -3.77 -9.55
CA PHE A 44 -11.96 -2.83 -10.22
C PHE A 44 -11.39 -2.22 -11.52
N GLY A 45 -10.31 -2.77 -12.07
CA GLY A 45 -9.84 -2.50 -13.43
C GLY A 45 -10.67 -3.21 -14.50
N PRO A 46 -10.69 -2.71 -15.75
CA PRO A 46 -11.53 -3.24 -16.83
C PRO A 46 -11.08 -4.61 -17.38
N CYS A 47 -9.92 -5.10 -16.93
CA CYS A 47 -9.36 -6.39 -17.31
C CYS A 47 -8.94 -7.22 -16.08
N ASN A 48 -9.58 -7.02 -14.92
CA ASN A 48 -9.26 -7.80 -13.72
C ASN A 48 -9.45 -9.33 -13.95
N PRO A 49 -8.44 -10.19 -13.69
CA PRO A 49 -8.52 -11.62 -13.92
C PRO A 49 -9.26 -12.41 -12.83
N ARG A 50 -9.64 -11.77 -11.72
CA ARG A 50 -10.30 -12.39 -10.55
C ARG A 50 -11.81 -12.16 -10.52
N GLY A 51 -12.38 -11.45 -11.49
CA GLY A 51 -13.80 -11.11 -11.56
C GLY A 51 -14.18 -9.79 -10.89
N PHE A 52 -13.25 -9.10 -10.22
CA PHE A 52 -13.45 -7.73 -9.72
C PHE A 52 -13.27 -6.72 -10.86
N VAL A 53 -14.13 -6.80 -11.87
CA VAL A 53 -14.07 -5.96 -13.08
C VAL A 53 -14.79 -4.63 -12.83
N GLY A 54 -14.18 -3.52 -13.28
CA GLY A 54 -14.75 -2.17 -13.16
C GLY A 54 -14.12 -1.18 -14.14
N SER A 55 -14.21 0.11 -13.83
CA SER A 55 -13.56 1.19 -14.58
C SER A 55 -12.31 1.67 -13.85
N LEU A 56 -11.31 2.20 -14.58
CA LEU A 56 -10.18 2.90 -13.97
C LEU A 56 -10.64 4.24 -13.37
N GLY A 57 -10.04 4.63 -12.25
CA GLY A 57 -10.38 5.85 -11.51
C GLY A 57 -11.52 5.69 -10.50
N GLU A 58 -12.01 4.47 -10.29
CA GLU A 58 -13.07 4.14 -9.31
C GLU A 58 -12.47 3.80 -7.95
N ALA A 59 -13.29 3.83 -6.89
CA ALA A 59 -12.84 3.45 -5.54
C ALA A 59 -12.52 1.95 -5.44
N GLY A 60 -11.36 1.61 -4.87
CA GLY A 60 -10.95 0.23 -4.60
C GLY A 60 -11.46 -0.35 -3.28
N PHE A 61 -10.93 -1.51 -2.89
CA PHE A 61 -11.22 -2.12 -1.58
C PHE A 61 -10.80 -1.25 -0.39
N ARG A 62 -9.69 -0.52 -0.54
CA ARG A 62 -9.24 0.50 0.40
C ARG A 62 -9.61 1.87 -0.12
N LYS A 63 -10.18 2.73 0.75
CA LYS A 63 -10.51 4.11 0.40
C LYS A 63 -9.25 4.89 0.03
N GLY A 64 -9.41 5.86 -0.86
CA GLY A 64 -8.41 6.87 -1.17
C GLY A 64 -7.27 6.44 -2.11
N VAL A 65 -7.24 5.18 -2.54
CA VAL A 65 -6.49 4.72 -3.71
C VAL A 65 -7.50 4.27 -4.77
N LEU A 66 -7.39 4.82 -5.98
CA LEU A 66 -8.31 4.52 -7.07
C LEU A 66 -7.79 3.35 -7.93
N SER A 67 -8.69 2.66 -8.62
CA SER A 67 -8.34 1.61 -9.57
C SER A 67 -7.45 2.15 -10.69
N GLY A 68 -6.28 1.53 -10.89
CA GLY A 68 -5.25 2.00 -11.79
C GLY A 68 -4.16 2.87 -11.15
N GLU A 69 -4.27 3.22 -9.87
CA GLU A 69 -3.21 3.93 -9.15
C GLU A 69 -2.23 2.99 -8.44
N ALA A 70 -2.56 1.71 -8.23
CA ALA A 70 -1.77 0.84 -7.34
C ALA A 70 -0.36 0.54 -7.88
N CYS A 71 -0.22 0.35 -9.20
CA CYS A 71 1.09 0.23 -9.84
C CYS A 71 2.00 1.46 -9.65
N GLU A 72 1.43 2.66 -9.55
CA GLU A 72 2.18 3.88 -9.26
C GLU A 72 2.65 3.91 -7.80
N ARG A 73 1.86 3.35 -6.87
CA ARG A 73 2.20 3.29 -5.44
C ARG A 73 3.34 2.31 -5.15
N GLU A 74 3.41 1.20 -5.88
CA GLU A 74 4.53 0.25 -5.83
C GLU A 74 5.86 0.91 -6.22
N VAL A 75 5.86 1.75 -7.26
CA VAL A 75 7.05 2.52 -7.67
C VAL A 75 7.36 3.63 -6.68
N ALA A 76 6.34 4.34 -6.18
CA ALA A 76 6.52 5.38 -5.17
C ALA A 76 7.12 4.81 -3.87
N ALA A 77 6.66 3.66 -3.39
CA ALA A 77 7.19 3.00 -2.19
C ALA A 77 8.68 2.67 -2.33
N PHE A 78 9.10 2.13 -3.48
CA PHE A 78 10.51 1.89 -3.79
C PHE A 78 11.35 3.18 -3.82
N LEU A 79 10.83 4.26 -4.41
CA LEU A 79 11.51 5.56 -4.48
C LEU A 79 11.57 6.29 -3.13
N LEU A 80 10.68 5.96 -2.18
CA LEU A 80 10.60 6.51 -0.82
C LEU A 80 11.36 5.66 0.22
N ASP A 81 11.79 4.46 -0.17
CA ASP A 81 12.74 3.63 0.58
C ASP A 81 14.19 4.03 0.26
N LYS A 82 14.55 5.24 0.71
CA LYS A 82 15.86 5.82 0.50
C LYS A 82 16.98 4.87 0.97
N ASP A 83 17.98 4.70 0.12
CA ASP A 83 19.17 3.87 0.38
C ASP A 83 18.82 2.38 0.71
N HIS A 84 17.63 1.91 0.32
CA HIS A 84 17.07 0.57 0.57
C HIS A 84 16.94 0.19 2.06
N PHE A 85 16.70 1.19 2.92
CA PHE A 85 16.65 1.04 4.38
C PHE A 85 15.62 0.00 4.86
N ALA A 86 14.37 0.07 4.38
CA ALA A 86 13.32 -0.90 4.65
C ALA A 86 13.45 -2.17 3.78
N SER A 87 14.23 -2.09 2.70
CA SER A 87 14.53 -3.17 1.76
C SER A 87 13.38 -3.48 0.79
N VAL A 88 12.66 -2.45 0.33
CA VAL A 88 11.66 -2.59 -0.75
C VAL A 88 12.36 -3.09 -2.03
N PRO A 89 11.89 -4.18 -2.68
CA PRO A 89 12.53 -4.71 -3.87
C PRO A 89 12.53 -3.72 -5.04
N ALA A 90 13.50 -3.85 -5.94
CA ALA A 90 13.66 -2.93 -7.07
C ALA A 90 12.38 -2.88 -7.92
N THR A 91 11.74 -1.71 -7.99
CA THR A 91 10.42 -1.54 -8.63
C THR A 91 10.41 -0.38 -9.61
N THR A 92 9.82 -0.58 -10.80
CA THR A 92 9.68 0.45 -11.83
C THR A 92 8.39 0.28 -12.64
N LEU A 93 8.02 1.26 -13.47
CA LEU A 93 6.96 1.07 -14.46
C LEU A 93 7.50 0.39 -15.72
N ALA A 94 6.76 -0.61 -16.21
CA ALA A 94 7.07 -1.30 -17.46
C ALA A 94 5.85 -1.41 -18.36
N GLU A 95 6.08 -1.46 -19.67
CA GLU A 95 5.08 -1.88 -20.65
C GLU A 95 5.42 -3.29 -21.13
N ILE A 96 4.52 -4.25 -20.91
CA ILE A 96 4.68 -5.63 -21.37
C ILE A 96 3.45 -6.05 -22.18
N LYS A 97 3.68 -6.73 -23.30
CA LYS A 97 2.65 -7.33 -24.14
C LYS A 97 2.75 -8.85 -24.02
N HIS A 98 1.67 -9.56 -23.67
CA HIS A 98 1.67 -11.03 -23.70
C HIS A 98 0.25 -11.62 -23.80
N PRO A 99 0.02 -12.70 -24.56
CA PRO A 99 -1.30 -13.34 -24.65
C PRO A 99 -1.85 -13.87 -23.31
N ALA A 100 -0.96 -14.27 -22.38
CA ALA A 100 -1.33 -14.81 -21.07
C ALA A 100 -1.87 -13.77 -20.06
N PHE A 101 -1.72 -12.48 -20.36
CA PHE A 101 -2.37 -11.42 -19.58
C PHE A 101 -3.88 -11.41 -19.87
N LYS A 102 -4.71 -10.94 -18.94
CA LYS A 102 -6.16 -10.84 -19.17
C LYS A 102 -6.43 -9.72 -20.17
N ASN A 103 -6.47 -10.05 -21.45
CA ASN A 103 -6.81 -9.09 -22.51
C ASN A 103 -8.33 -8.85 -22.55
N SER A 104 -8.76 -7.77 -23.21
CA SER A 104 -10.19 -7.47 -23.37
C SER A 104 -10.87 -8.48 -24.29
N ASP A 105 -12.21 -8.55 -24.21
CA ASP A 105 -13.02 -9.52 -24.97
C ASP A 105 -12.89 -9.41 -26.50
N SER A 106 -12.27 -8.33 -26.99
CA SER A 106 -11.85 -8.20 -28.39
C SER A 106 -10.76 -9.18 -28.84
N GLY A 107 -10.13 -9.92 -27.90
CA GLY A 107 -9.05 -10.88 -28.17
C GLY A 107 -7.70 -10.24 -28.54
N ASN A 108 -7.65 -8.92 -28.72
CA ASN A 108 -6.44 -8.22 -29.12
C ASN A 108 -5.41 -8.20 -28.00
N VAL A 109 -4.25 -8.81 -28.24
CA VAL A 109 -3.12 -8.78 -27.31
C VAL A 109 -2.46 -7.39 -27.37
N VAL A 110 -2.59 -6.61 -26.30
CA VAL A 110 -2.09 -5.23 -26.22
C VAL A 110 -0.84 -5.11 -25.33
N TYR A 111 -0.09 -4.01 -25.47
CA TYR A 111 0.83 -3.61 -24.41
C TYR A 111 0.02 -3.17 -23.21
N LYS A 112 0.42 -3.62 -22.01
CA LYS A 112 -0.13 -3.19 -20.74
C LYS A 112 0.96 -2.47 -19.97
N MET A 113 0.65 -1.30 -19.44
CA MET A 113 1.46 -0.63 -18.43
C MET A 113 1.20 -1.30 -17.07
N GLY A 114 2.23 -1.44 -16.24
CA GLY A 114 2.11 -1.92 -14.87
C GLY A 114 3.39 -1.73 -14.07
N SER A 115 3.34 -2.03 -12.77
CA SER A 115 4.55 -2.09 -11.95
C SER A 115 5.30 -3.40 -12.21
N LEU A 116 6.62 -3.30 -12.30
CA LEU A 116 7.55 -4.41 -12.46
C LEU A 116 8.51 -4.39 -11.25
N GLN A 117 8.33 -5.35 -10.36
CA GLN A 117 9.08 -5.49 -9.11
C GLN A 117 9.99 -6.71 -9.17
N GLU A 118 11.21 -6.63 -8.61
CA GLU A 118 12.11 -7.77 -8.45
C GLU A 118 11.46 -8.90 -7.64
N PHE A 119 11.55 -10.15 -8.14
CA PHE A 119 11.10 -11.31 -7.38
C PHE A 119 12.14 -11.68 -6.33
N VAL A 120 11.83 -11.39 -5.08
CA VAL A 120 12.67 -11.73 -3.94
C VAL A 120 12.49 -13.19 -3.54
N ARG A 121 13.60 -13.95 -3.63
CA ARG A 121 13.69 -15.24 -2.94
C ARG A 121 13.75 -15.01 -1.43
N HIS A 122 12.86 -15.71 -0.75
CA HIS A 122 12.60 -15.73 0.68
C HIS A 122 12.44 -17.19 1.13
N ASP A 123 12.52 -17.41 2.43
CA ASP A 123 12.43 -18.74 3.05
C ASP A 123 11.05 -18.97 3.69
N ASP A 124 10.41 -17.90 4.19
CA ASP A 124 9.07 -17.89 4.80
C ASP A 124 8.37 -16.54 4.52
N VAL A 125 7.11 -16.40 4.95
CA VAL A 125 6.45 -15.10 5.16
C VAL A 125 6.25 -14.83 6.66
N ALA A 126 6.00 -13.58 7.05
CA ALA A 126 5.91 -13.24 8.47
C ALA A 126 4.72 -13.89 9.19
N SER A 127 3.66 -14.28 8.47
CA SER A 127 2.53 -15.04 9.01
C SER A 127 2.92 -16.43 9.53
N ASP A 128 4.00 -17.02 9.02
CA ASP A 128 4.45 -18.37 9.39
C ASP A 128 5.33 -18.38 10.66
N LEU A 129 5.71 -17.21 11.16
CA LEU A 129 6.74 -17.03 12.19
C LEU A 129 6.24 -16.19 13.36
N SER A 130 6.75 -16.48 14.57
CA SER A 130 6.50 -15.62 15.73
C SER A 130 7.18 -14.27 15.54
N PRO A 131 6.50 -13.12 15.77
CA PRO A 131 7.13 -11.81 15.77
C PRO A 131 8.33 -11.67 16.69
N SER A 132 8.44 -12.50 17.74
CA SER A 132 9.59 -12.56 18.65
C SER A 132 10.92 -12.97 17.98
N LEU A 133 10.89 -13.54 16.77
CA LEU A 133 12.06 -13.93 15.99
C LEU A 133 12.69 -12.77 15.20
N PHE A 134 12.01 -11.63 15.09
CA PHE A 134 12.47 -10.45 14.37
C PHE A 134 13.20 -9.49 15.31
N THR A 135 14.33 -8.93 14.90
CA THR A 135 15.04 -7.92 15.70
C THR A 135 14.28 -6.59 15.68
N PRO A 136 14.46 -5.71 16.69
CA PRO A 136 13.83 -4.38 16.69
C PRO A 136 14.08 -3.61 15.39
N HIS A 137 15.32 -3.56 14.90
CA HIS A 137 15.68 -2.92 13.64
C HIS A 137 14.89 -3.46 12.43
N GLN A 138 14.78 -4.80 12.29
CA GLN A 138 14.05 -5.41 11.17
C GLN A 138 12.55 -5.07 11.19
N VAL A 139 11.94 -4.85 12.37
CA VAL A 139 10.55 -4.37 12.48
C VAL A 139 10.46 -2.85 12.29
N HIS A 140 11.34 -2.09 12.96
CA HIS A 140 11.37 -0.63 12.93
C HIS A 140 11.49 -0.08 11.51
N LYS A 141 12.33 -0.69 10.65
CA LYS A 141 12.47 -0.26 9.25
C LYS A 141 11.16 -0.36 8.44
N ILE A 142 10.35 -1.39 8.71
CA ILE A 142 9.05 -1.63 8.07
C ILE A 142 8.02 -0.63 8.59
N VAL A 143 7.91 -0.52 9.92
CA VAL A 143 7.00 0.42 10.61
C VAL A 143 7.23 1.86 10.12
N LEU A 144 8.50 2.29 10.07
CA LEU A 144 8.87 3.64 9.64
C LEU A 144 8.52 3.91 8.17
N LEU A 145 8.64 2.92 7.28
CA LEU A 145 8.20 3.06 5.89
C LEU A 145 6.67 3.11 5.81
N ASP A 146 5.97 2.11 6.35
CA ASP A 146 4.50 1.99 6.26
C ASP A 146 3.78 3.19 6.86
N MET A 147 4.26 3.73 7.98
CA MET A 147 3.74 4.97 8.57
C MET A 147 3.95 6.16 7.62
N ARG A 148 5.16 6.37 7.09
CA ARG A 148 5.46 7.47 6.15
C ARG A 148 4.65 7.37 4.86
N LEU A 149 4.42 6.16 4.37
CA LEU A 149 3.60 5.89 3.18
C LEU A 149 2.10 5.98 3.43
N VAL A 150 1.65 5.98 4.70
CA VAL A 150 0.23 5.81 5.06
C VAL A 150 -0.30 4.53 4.40
N ASN A 151 0.41 3.40 4.61
CA ASN A 151 0.01 2.11 4.06
C ASN A 151 -1.30 1.64 4.71
N THR A 152 -2.28 1.24 3.91
CA THR A 152 -3.62 0.82 4.37
C THR A 152 -3.86 -0.69 4.25
N ASP A 153 -2.83 -1.48 3.92
CA ASP A 153 -2.98 -2.93 3.68
C ASP A 153 -1.71 -3.75 4.04
N ARG A 154 -1.02 -3.40 5.14
CA ARG A 154 0.11 -4.19 5.64
C ARG A 154 -0.37 -5.39 6.47
N ASN A 155 -0.75 -6.46 5.78
CA ASN A 155 -0.83 -7.78 6.38
C ASN A 155 0.58 -8.43 6.51
N ASP A 156 0.65 -9.55 7.24
CA ASP A 156 1.87 -10.32 7.52
C ASP A 156 2.31 -11.22 6.34
N GLY A 157 1.39 -11.63 5.47
CA GLY A 157 1.71 -12.23 4.17
C GLY A 157 2.48 -11.28 3.23
N ASN A 158 2.26 -9.96 3.36
CA ASN A 158 2.96 -8.91 2.62
C ASN A 158 4.36 -8.58 3.18
N LEU A 159 4.88 -9.39 4.11
CA LEU A 159 6.24 -9.32 4.65
C LEU A 159 6.98 -10.64 4.40
N LEU A 160 7.89 -10.63 3.42
CA LEU A 160 8.74 -11.77 3.12
C LEU A 160 9.85 -11.88 4.18
N VAL A 161 10.21 -13.11 4.54
CA VAL A 161 11.29 -13.40 5.49
C VAL A 161 12.42 -14.14 4.79
N ARG A 162 13.65 -13.61 4.91
CA ARG A 162 14.87 -14.31 4.49
C ARG A 162 15.72 -14.68 5.69
N ARG A 163 16.08 -15.96 5.81
CA ARG A 163 16.95 -16.47 6.88
C ARG A 163 18.42 -16.32 6.48
N ARG A 164 19.16 -15.51 7.22
CA ARG A 164 20.62 -15.36 7.06
C ARG A 164 21.34 -16.06 8.20
N ARG A 165 22.36 -16.87 7.89
CA ARG A 165 23.29 -17.37 8.92
C ARG A 165 24.38 -16.32 9.14
N LEU A 166 24.45 -15.81 10.36
CA LEU A 166 25.50 -14.90 10.81
C LEU A 166 26.82 -15.66 11.02
N PRO A 167 27.97 -14.98 11.02
CA PRO A 167 29.29 -15.61 11.25
C PRO A 167 29.42 -16.33 12.60
N ASP A 168 28.62 -15.98 13.60
CA ASP A 168 28.56 -16.65 14.91
C ASP A 168 27.64 -17.89 14.93
N GLY A 169 27.09 -18.28 13.78
CA GLY A 169 26.22 -19.43 13.61
C GLY A 169 24.73 -19.17 13.91
N LYS A 170 24.35 -17.97 14.41
CA LYS A 170 22.94 -17.64 14.64
C LYS A 170 22.20 -17.39 13.34
N ALA A 171 20.88 -17.60 13.37
CA ALA A 171 19.99 -17.17 12.29
C ALA A 171 19.47 -15.75 12.57
N GLU A 172 19.58 -14.87 11.58
CA GLU A 172 18.85 -13.61 11.50
C GLU A 172 17.68 -13.79 10.53
N HIS A 173 16.53 -13.21 10.85
CA HIS A 173 15.37 -13.11 9.96
C HIS A 173 15.31 -11.69 9.39
N GLU A 174 15.69 -11.53 8.13
CA GLU A 174 15.57 -10.29 7.38
C GLU A 174 14.12 -10.13 6.88
N LEU A 175 13.48 -9.01 7.22
CA LEU A 175 12.13 -8.66 6.74
C LEU A 175 12.24 -7.85 5.45
N ILE A 176 11.43 -8.19 4.45
CA ILE A 176 11.40 -7.52 3.13
C ILE A 176 9.93 -7.20 2.79
N PRO A 177 9.54 -5.92 2.74
CA PRO A 177 8.17 -5.52 2.46
C PRO A 177 7.88 -5.58 0.96
N ILE A 178 6.73 -6.14 0.61
CA ILE A 178 6.18 -6.16 -0.76
C ILE A 178 4.77 -5.56 -0.78
N ASP A 179 4.17 -5.47 -1.97
CA ASP A 179 2.76 -5.16 -2.17
C ASP A 179 2.29 -3.83 -1.53
N HIS A 180 2.82 -2.72 -2.05
CA HIS A 180 2.52 -1.36 -1.58
C HIS A 180 1.37 -0.70 -2.37
N GLY A 181 0.58 -1.49 -3.11
CA GLY A 181 -0.48 -0.98 -4.00
C GLY A 181 -1.52 -0.12 -3.28
N TYR A 182 -1.83 -0.43 -2.02
CA TYR A 182 -2.76 0.33 -1.17
C TYR A 182 -2.04 1.26 -0.19
N SER A 183 -1.08 2.02 -0.69
CA SER A 183 -0.39 3.08 0.06
C SER A 183 -0.54 4.46 -0.57
N ILE A 184 -0.18 5.50 0.18
CA ILE A 184 -0.27 6.90 -0.25
C ILE A 184 -1.71 7.36 -0.61
N PRO A 185 -2.74 7.04 0.20
CA PRO A 185 -4.15 7.39 -0.07
C PRO A 185 -4.42 8.90 0.02
N ASP A 186 -5.53 9.34 -0.59
CA ASP A 186 -6.05 10.71 -0.45
C ASP A 186 -6.77 11.00 0.88
N THR A 187 -7.12 9.96 1.65
CA THR A 187 -7.69 10.02 3.00
C THR A 187 -6.82 9.26 4.01
N ILE A 188 -6.80 9.71 5.26
CA ILE A 188 -6.00 9.07 6.33
C ILE A 188 -6.94 8.23 7.21
N GLU A 189 -7.42 7.10 6.69
CA GLU A 189 -8.35 6.20 7.39
C GLU A 189 -7.70 4.84 7.71
N ILE A 190 -6.58 4.86 8.44
CA ILE A 190 -5.85 3.63 8.83
C ILE A 190 -6.47 3.03 10.09
N ALA A 191 -6.78 1.74 10.08
CA ALA A 191 -7.18 0.98 11.26
C ALA A 191 -5.99 0.36 12.00
N TRP A 192 -6.17 0.02 13.28
CA TRP A 192 -5.20 -0.81 14.02
C TRP A 192 -4.96 -2.19 13.35
N CYS A 193 -5.94 -2.72 12.62
CA CYS A 193 -5.88 -4.01 11.95
C CYS A 193 -5.28 -3.96 10.53
N ASP A 194 -5.05 -2.77 9.97
CA ASP A 194 -4.40 -2.61 8.66
C ASP A 194 -2.88 -2.79 8.74
N TRP A 195 -2.32 -2.82 9.96
CA TRP A 195 -0.91 -3.02 10.26
C TRP A 195 -0.70 -4.25 11.13
N CYS A 196 -0.30 -5.37 10.52
CA CYS A 196 -0.01 -6.63 11.23
C CYS A 196 1.00 -6.46 12.38
N TRP A 197 1.91 -5.49 12.25
CA TRP A 197 2.94 -5.16 13.24
C TRP A 197 2.46 -4.32 14.42
N TYR A 198 1.23 -3.79 14.43
CA TYR A 198 0.72 -2.85 15.45
C TYR A 198 0.89 -3.35 16.89
N ASN A 199 0.69 -4.65 17.12
CA ASN A 199 0.81 -5.29 18.42
C ASN A 199 2.17 -5.96 18.68
N TRP A 200 3.15 -5.85 17.77
CA TRP A 200 4.44 -6.51 17.92
C TRP A 200 5.29 -5.85 19.02
N PRO A 201 5.98 -6.62 19.88
CA PRO A 201 6.68 -6.07 21.05
C PRO A 201 7.78 -5.07 20.71
N GLN A 202 8.36 -5.16 19.50
CA GLN A 202 9.40 -4.26 18.99
C GLN A 202 8.96 -2.79 18.96
N LEU A 203 7.66 -2.49 18.77
CA LEU A 203 7.16 -1.10 18.77
C LEU A 203 7.31 -0.40 20.12
N LYS A 204 7.43 -1.17 21.21
CA LYS A 204 7.64 -0.69 22.59
C LYS A 204 9.12 -0.61 22.96
N VAL A 205 10.02 -0.93 22.01
CA VAL A 205 11.47 -0.75 22.12
C VAL A 205 11.84 0.59 21.49
N PRO A 206 12.65 1.45 22.14
CA PRO A 206 13.14 2.68 21.53
C PRO A 206 13.89 2.43 20.21
N LEU A 207 13.78 3.36 19.27
CA LEU A 207 14.57 3.34 18.04
C LEU A 207 16.08 3.34 18.35
N SER A 208 16.84 2.60 17.54
CA SER A 208 18.30 2.75 17.54
C SER A 208 18.69 4.15 17.02
N ASP A 209 19.88 4.64 17.39
CA ASP A 209 20.36 5.91 16.85
C ASP A 209 20.59 5.87 15.32
N VAL A 210 20.81 4.68 14.74
CA VAL A 210 20.91 4.48 13.29
C VAL A 210 19.56 4.71 12.61
N ASP A 211 18.51 4.02 13.08
CA ASP A 211 17.15 4.14 12.53
C ASP A 211 16.59 5.56 12.72
N ARG A 212 16.88 6.15 13.89
CA ARG A 212 16.57 7.55 14.18
C ARG A 212 17.29 8.50 13.23
N GLN A 213 18.59 8.32 13.00
CA GLN A 213 19.35 9.22 12.13
C GLN A 213 18.94 9.07 10.66
N TYR A 214 18.55 7.88 10.21
CA TYR A 214 17.96 7.68 8.88
C TYR A 214 16.76 8.61 8.68
N ILE A 215 15.76 8.54 9.56
CA ILE A 215 14.54 9.37 9.47
C ILE A 215 14.83 10.86 9.54
N LEU A 216 15.73 11.29 10.43
CA LEU A 216 16.09 12.70 10.58
C LEU A 216 16.91 13.27 9.41
N ASN A 217 17.41 12.41 8.50
CA ASN A 217 18.09 12.81 7.27
C ASN A 217 17.14 12.90 6.05
N LEU A 218 15.86 12.51 6.20
CA LEU A 218 14.89 12.54 5.10
C LEU A 218 14.32 13.95 4.87
N ASN A 219 13.86 14.21 3.65
CA ASN A 219 13.23 15.47 3.28
C ASN A 219 12.02 15.19 2.39
N VAL A 220 10.83 15.26 2.99
CA VAL A 220 9.58 14.85 2.33
C VAL A 220 9.26 15.64 1.05
N GLU A 221 9.69 16.90 0.93
CA GLU A 221 9.48 17.68 -0.30
C GLU A 221 10.41 17.22 -1.43
N LEU A 222 11.68 16.94 -1.13
CA LEU A 222 12.62 16.40 -2.11
C LEU A 222 12.20 14.99 -2.55
N GLU A 223 11.72 14.19 -1.61
CA GLU A 223 11.19 12.85 -1.85
C GLU A 223 9.94 12.86 -2.73
N ILE A 224 8.95 13.70 -2.42
CA ILE A 224 7.76 13.91 -3.27
C ILE A 224 8.18 14.41 -4.66
N GLN A 225 9.11 15.35 -4.74
CA GLN A 225 9.60 15.87 -6.02
C GLN A 225 10.32 14.78 -6.84
N ASN A 226 11.05 13.87 -6.21
CA ASN A 226 11.68 12.72 -6.85
C ASN A 226 10.63 11.74 -7.41
N VAL A 227 9.65 11.33 -6.59
CA VAL A 227 8.56 10.44 -7.01
C VAL A 227 7.80 11.02 -8.21
N LEU A 228 7.51 12.33 -8.18
CA LEU A 228 6.82 13.03 -9.28
C LEU A 228 7.60 13.12 -10.60
N THR A 229 8.89 12.75 -10.63
CA THR A 229 9.62 12.57 -11.91
C THR A 229 9.32 11.23 -12.58
N HIS A 230 8.76 10.27 -11.84
CA HIS A 230 8.50 8.90 -12.30
C HIS A 230 7.00 8.56 -12.42
N VAL A 231 6.19 8.96 -11.43
CA VAL A 231 4.75 8.65 -11.37
C VAL A 231 3.94 9.86 -10.90
N PRO A 232 2.71 10.06 -11.38
CA PRO A 232 1.84 11.10 -10.85
C PRO A 232 1.40 10.75 -9.42
N LEU A 233 1.15 11.77 -8.61
CA LEU A 233 0.48 11.64 -7.31
C LEU A 233 -0.54 12.77 -7.17
N ARG A 234 -1.79 12.41 -6.85
CA ARG A 234 -2.86 13.39 -6.64
C ARG A 234 -2.52 14.37 -5.50
N PRO A 235 -2.95 15.64 -5.54
CA PRO A 235 -2.55 16.64 -4.55
C PRO A 235 -2.83 16.26 -3.08
N ALA A 236 -3.97 15.60 -2.82
CA ALA A 236 -4.33 15.12 -1.48
C ALA A 236 -3.37 14.00 -0.98
N CYS A 237 -3.06 13.02 -1.83
CA CYS A 237 -2.06 11.98 -1.55
C CYS A 237 -0.70 12.57 -1.13
N ARG A 238 -0.22 13.59 -1.85
CA ARG A 238 1.03 14.30 -1.51
C ARG A 238 0.94 15.05 -0.18
N ARG A 239 -0.21 15.63 0.14
CA ARG A 239 -0.45 16.26 1.44
C ARG A 239 -0.38 15.22 2.57
N ASN A 240 -0.96 14.04 2.38
CA ASN A 240 -0.96 12.98 3.39
C ASN A 240 0.46 12.41 3.64
N LEU A 241 1.31 12.30 2.61
CA LEU A 241 2.75 12.04 2.79
C LEU A 241 3.44 13.08 3.68
N ARG A 242 3.17 14.36 3.47
CA ARG A 242 3.71 15.45 4.31
C ARG A 242 3.19 15.37 5.76
N VAL A 243 1.90 15.09 5.94
CA VAL A 243 1.27 14.92 7.26
C VAL A 243 1.94 13.78 8.03
N ALA A 244 2.06 12.60 7.42
CA ALA A 244 2.68 11.44 8.03
C ALA A 244 4.19 11.64 8.26
N GLY A 245 4.89 12.19 7.26
CA GLY A 245 6.31 12.57 7.39
C GLY A 245 6.57 13.52 8.54
N LEU A 246 5.73 14.56 8.72
CA LEU A 246 5.84 15.52 9.82
C LEU A 246 5.63 14.88 11.19
N LEU A 247 4.63 14.00 11.34
CA LEU A 247 4.39 13.27 12.59
C LEU A 247 5.55 12.34 12.94
N VAL A 248 5.99 11.52 11.98
CA VAL A 248 7.08 10.55 12.16
C VAL A 248 8.38 11.29 12.49
N GLU A 249 8.75 12.32 11.72
CA GLU A 249 9.99 13.09 11.91
C GLU A 249 10.05 13.77 13.29
N LYS A 250 8.94 14.36 13.76
CA LYS A 250 8.87 14.98 15.10
C LYS A 250 8.88 13.96 16.23
N GLY A 251 8.10 12.89 16.11
CA GLY A 251 8.08 11.79 17.08
C GLY A 251 9.46 11.18 17.27
N VAL A 252 10.13 10.87 16.15
CA VAL A 252 11.49 10.30 16.13
C VAL A 252 12.54 11.30 16.65
N ARG A 253 12.43 12.60 16.33
CA ARG A 253 13.29 13.64 16.92
C ARG A 253 13.19 13.63 18.45
N ARG A 254 11.97 13.57 18.98
CA ARG A 254 11.63 13.55 20.41
C ARG A 254 11.84 12.20 21.12
N ARG A 255 12.24 11.15 20.39
CA ARG A 255 12.39 9.76 20.89
C ARG A 255 11.08 9.17 21.47
N VAL A 256 9.94 9.55 20.91
CA VAL A 256 8.65 8.88 21.20
C VAL A 256 8.68 7.47 20.62
N LEU A 257 8.08 6.50 21.32
CA LEU A 257 8.02 5.11 20.87
C LEU A 257 7.16 4.98 19.61
N LEU A 258 7.55 4.09 18.69
CA LEU A 258 6.77 3.81 17.49
C LEU A 258 5.35 3.33 17.82
N TYR A 259 5.17 2.62 18.94
CA TYR A 259 3.85 2.26 19.46
C TYR A 259 2.92 3.48 19.64
N ASP A 260 3.39 4.52 20.33
CA ASP A 260 2.55 5.69 20.60
C ASP A 260 2.35 6.56 19.34
N LEU A 261 3.31 6.58 18.41
CA LEU A 261 3.11 7.23 17.11
C LEU A 261 2.10 6.47 16.24
N ALA A 262 2.14 5.14 16.21
CA ALA A 262 1.15 4.32 15.52
C ALA A 262 -0.26 4.56 16.10
N ARG A 263 -0.38 4.69 17.43
CA ARG A 263 -1.63 5.06 18.11
C ARG A 263 -2.15 6.47 17.81
N ILE A 264 -1.29 7.40 17.39
CA ILE A 264 -1.76 8.70 16.85
C ILE A 264 -2.38 8.50 15.46
N MET A 265 -1.82 7.61 14.64
CA MET A 265 -2.23 7.41 13.24
C MET A 265 -3.46 6.50 13.08
N CYS A 266 -3.53 5.41 13.84
CA CYS A 266 -4.58 4.40 13.72
C CYS A 266 -5.87 4.81 14.41
N ARG A 267 -6.99 4.36 13.83
CA ARG A 267 -8.26 4.20 14.54
C ARG A 267 -8.20 2.96 15.43
N ASP A 268 -8.33 3.15 16.74
CA ASP A 268 -8.55 2.05 17.71
C ASP A 268 -9.99 1.47 17.56
N ASP A 269 -10.96 2.31 17.17
CA ASP A 269 -12.35 1.96 16.81
C ASP A 269 -12.65 2.46 15.39
N MET A 270 -13.13 1.58 14.50
CA MET A 270 -13.31 1.85 13.06
C MET A 270 -14.21 3.04 12.77
N ASP A 271 -15.23 3.26 13.60
CA ASP A 271 -16.21 4.34 13.44
C ASP A 271 -15.74 5.68 14.04
N THR A 272 -14.66 5.67 14.84
CA THR A 272 -14.10 6.84 15.52
C THR A 272 -12.81 7.32 14.83
N PRO A 273 -12.73 8.57 14.36
CA PRO A 273 -11.51 9.10 13.73
C PRO A 273 -10.30 9.06 14.65
N SER A 274 -9.12 8.74 14.10
CA SER A 274 -7.85 8.70 14.85
C SER A 274 -7.44 10.06 15.38
N THR A 275 -6.48 10.11 16.31
CA THR A 275 -5.93 11.39 16.77
C THR A 275 -5.41 12.22 15.60
N LEU A 276 -4.67 11.61 14.66
CA LEU A 276 -4.13 12.28 13.48
C LEU A 276 -5.25 12.86 12.59
N GLU A 277 -6.33 12.11 12.35
CA GLU A 277 -7.47 12.62 11.58
C GLU A 277 -8.10 13.85 12.23
N ASN A 278 -8.23 13.84 13.56
CA ASN A 278 -8.73 14.98 14.33
C ASN A 278 -7.77 16.18 14.26
N LEU A 279 -6.45 15.98 14.39
CA LEU A 279 -5.45 17.06 14.25
C LEU A 279 -5.49 17.66 12.84
N VAL A 280 -5.58 16.82 11.80
CA VAL A 280 -5.72 17.25 10.40
C VAL A 280 -7.02 18.02 10.19
N HIS A 281 -8.14 17.56 10.75
CA HIS A 281 -9.43 18.24 10.65
C HIS A 281 -9.39 19.64 11.30
N VAL A 282 -8.86 19.75 12.52
CA VAL A 282 -8.71 21.03 13.23
C VAL A 282 -7.79 21.97 12.45
N ALA A 283 -6.63 21.50 11.99
CA ALA A 283 -5.70 22.29 11.18
C ALA A 283 -6.32 22.76 9.85
N MET A 284 -7.15 21.92 9.20
CA MET A 284 -7.89 22.29 7.98
C MET A 284 -8.88 23.41 8.26
N THR A 285 -9.66 23.32 9.33
CA THR A 285 -10.62 24.36 9.74
C THR A 285 -9.92 25.70 9.97
N HIS A 286 -8.85 25.74 10.77
CA HIS A 286 -8.08 26.96 10.98
C HIS A 286 -7.45 27.53 9.70
N ALA A 287 -7.01 26.68 8.77
CA ALA A 287 -6.42 27.12 7.50
C ALA A 287 -7.47 27.75 6.56
N LEU A 288 -8.66 27.17 6.50
CA LEU A 288 -9.77 27.63 5.66
C LEU A 288 -10.45 28.90 6.21
N GLU A 289 -10.52 29.02 7.54
CA GLU A 289 -11.03 30.21 8.23
C GLU A 289 -9.95 31.31 8.34
N LEU A 290 -8.74 31.07 7.82
CA LEU A 290 -7.58 31.98 7.81
C LEU A 290 -7.21 32.51 9.21
N HIS A 291 -7.39 31.68 10.23
CA HIS A 291 -7.07 32.03 11.61
C HIS A 291 -5.58 32.39 11.79
N PRO A 292 -5.25 33.28 12.75
CA PRO A 292 -3.86 33.60 13.08
C PRO A 292 -3.03 32.35 13.33
N VAL A 293 -1.73 32.40 13.04
CA VAL A 293 -0.81 31.29 13.32
C VAL A 293 -0.76 31.09 14.85
N PRO A 294 -0.75 29.84 15.35
CA PRO A 294 -0.63 29.60 16.78
C PRO A 294 0.71 30.13 17.31
N PRO A 295 0.83 30.46 18.61
CA PRO A 295 2.06 30.96 19.17
C PRO A 295 3.20 29.93 18.97
N PRO A 296 4.45 30.38 18.77
CA PRO A 296 5.59 29.48 18.68
C PRO A 296 5.67 28.62 19.94
N ILE A 297 5.78 27.31 19.75
CA ILE A 297 5.96 26.39 20.86
C ILE A 297 7.35 26.64 21.45
N VAL A 298 7.40 27.07 22.71
CA VAL A 298 8.64 27.14 23.47
C VAL A 298 9.12 25.71 23.66
N VAL A 299 10.18 25.35 22.95
CA VAL A 299 10.87 24.08 23.14
C VAL A 299 11.82 24.28 24.31
N ASP A 300 11.46 23.71 25.47
CA ASP A 300 12.37 23.66 26.61
C ASP A 300 13.69 23.01 26.20
N GLN A 301 14.79 23.59 26.68
CA GLN A 301 16.12 23.26 26.18
C GLN A 301 16.50 21.81 26.50
N VAL A 302 17.17 21.20 25.52
CA VAL A 302 17.63 19.80 25.51
C VAL A 302 18.41 19.46 26.79
N TYR A 303 18.06 18.34 27.43
CA TYR A 303 18.84 17.74 28.52
C TYR A 303 20.33 17.64 28.13
N PRO A 304 21.27 18.14 28.94
CA PRO A 304 22.67 18.23 28.54
C PRO A 304 23.29 16.84 28.30
N SER A 305 23.63 16.56 27.05
CA SER A 305 24.44 15.40 26.67
C SER A 305 25.87 15.61 27.12
N THR A 306 26.23 15.03 28.26
CA THR A 306 27.60 15.03 28.81
C THR A 306 28.45 13.93 28.19
N LEU A 307 29.21 14.25 27.12
CA LEU A 307 30.43 13.54 26.73
C LEU A 307 31.36 14.49 25.93
N PRO A 308 32.70 14.34 26.00
CA PRO A 308 33.62 15.37 25.53
C PRO A 308 33.73 15.45 24.00
N SER A 309 33.76 16.66 23.48
CA SER A 309 34.06 16.95 22.08
C SER A 309 35.52 16.60 21.75
N THR A 310 35.71 15.75 20.73
CA THR A 310 37.03 15.54 20.10
C THR A 310 37.09 16.36 18.82
N THR A 311 38.05 17.28 18.73
CA THR A 311 38.22 18.16 17.57
C THR A 311 38.93 17.44 16.42
N THR A 312 38.26 17.33 15.27
CA THR A 312 38.90 17.03 13.98
C THR A 312 38.56 18.10 12.97
N SER A 313 39.61 18.72 12.42
CA SER A 313 39.55 19.81 11.45
C SER A 313 39.17 19.34 10.04
N THR A 314 38.11 19.90 9.46
CA THR A 314 37.76 19.74 8.05
C THR A 314 38.34 20.88 7.20
N THR A 315 39.18 20.53 6.22
CA THR A 315 39.54 21.43 5.12
C THR A 315 38.44 21.44 4.08
N SER A 316 37.99 22.62 3.69
CA SER A 316 36.95 22.82 2.68
C SER A 316 37.50 22.76 1.25
N VAL A 317 36.79 22.08 0.35
CA VAL A 317 36.96 22.24 -1.11
C VAL A 317 35.59 22.53 -1.69
N SER A 318 35.45 23.70 -2.30
CA SER A 318 34.23 24.16 -2.97
C SER A 318 34.22 23.74 -4.45
N SER A 319 33.12 23.18 -4.92
CA SER A 319 32.85 23.04 -6.36
C SER A 319 31.42 23.47 -6.69
N ASN A 320 31.28 24.68 -7.21
CA ASN A 320 30.06 25.10 -7.91
C ASN A 320 29.89 24.25 -9.17
N ASN A 321 28.65 23.87 -9.51
CA ASN A 321 28.21 23.67 -10.89
C ASN A 321 26.69 23.79 -10.98
N ASN A 322 26.21 24.90 -11.53
CA ASN A 322 24.82 25.05 -11.98
C ASN A 322 24.72 24.55 -13.42
N VAL A 323 23.86 23.56 -13.66
CA VAL A 323 23.40 23.18 -15.02
C VAL A 323 21.87 22.99 -14.95
N PRO A 324 21.09 23.58 -15.86
CA PRO A 324 19.63 23.49 -15.81
C PRO A 324 19.15 22.09 -16.20
N VAL A 325 18.25 21.53 -15.38
CA VAL A 325 17.59 20.24 -15.65
C VAL A 325 16.47 20.47 -16.67
N ALA A 326 16.60 19.89 -17.86
CA ALA A 326 15.51 19.80 -18.82
C ALA A 326 14.51 18.72 -18.37
N ALA A 327 13.20 18.99 -18.50
CA ALA A 327 12.16 18.06 -18.12
C ALA A 327 12.16 16.82 -19.04
N ALA A 328 12.60 15.67 -18.51
CA ALA A 328 12.40 14.38 -19.14
C ALA A 328 11.02 13.83 -18.77
N SER A 329 10.27 13.35 -19.76
CA SER A 329 9.08 12.54 -19.51
C SER A 329 9.50 11.15 -19.02
N PRO A 330 8.86 10.58 -17.98
CA PRO A 330 9.20 9.23 -17.53
C PRO A 330 8.88 8.19 -18.62
N ALA A 331 9.93 7.67 -19.24
CA ALA A 331 9.82 6.57 -20.19
C ALA A 331 9.73 5.24 -19.43
N ALA A 332 8.54 4.64 -19.40
CA ALA A 332 8.35 3.28 -18.89
C ALA A 332 9.24 2.28 -19.62
N LEU A 333 9.72 1.25 -18.92
CA LEU A 333 10.56 0.22 -19.52
C LEU A 333 9.72 -0.65 -20.48
N ARG A 334 9.83 -0.40 -21.78
CA ARG A 334 9.11 -1.17 -22.80
C ARG A 334 9.79 -2.50 -23.10
N ILE A 335 9.16 -3.60 -22.69
CA ILE A 335 9.63 -4.97 -22.92
C ILE A 335 8.89 -5.55 -24.12
N ILE A 336 9.59 -5.64 -25.25
CA ILE A 336 9.04 -6.18 -26.49
C ILE A 336 9.15 -7.71 -26.47
N THR A 337 8.00 -8.39 -26.63
CA THR A 337 7.90 -9.84 -26.76
C THR A 337 7.81 -10.23 -28.25
N THR A 338 8.94 -10.29 -28.95
CA THR A 338 8.99 -10.96 -30.26
C THR A 338 9.03 -12.47 -30.07
N ALA A 339 7.88 -13.08 -29.79
CA ALA A 339 7.68 -14.48 -30.12
C ALA A 339 7.63 -14.57 -31.66
N PRO A 340 8.45 -15.42 -32.32
CA PRO A 340 8.29 -15.66 -33.74
C PRO A 340 6.92 -16.34 -33.98
N PRO A 341 6.24 -16.09 -35.11
CA PRO A 341 5.05 -16.84 -35.46
C PRO A 341 5.43 -18.30 -35.67
N ASN A 342 4.79 -19.19 -34.91
CA ASN A 342 4.98 -20.63 -35.07
C ASN A 342 4.45 -21.02 -36.46
N PRO A 343 5.27 -21.61 -37.37
CA PRO A 343 4.75 -22.04 -38.67
C PRO A 343 3.74 -23.16 -38.47
N LEU A 344 2.54 -22.98 -39.02
CA LEU A 344 1.59 -24.08 -39.19
C LEU A 344 2.25 -25.20 -39.98
N ASN A 345 2.19 -26.44 -39.47
CA ASN A 345 1.74 -27.53 -40.31
C ASN A 345 1.30 -28.80 -39.54
N GLN A 346 0.29 -29.40 -40.15
CA GLN A 346 -0.13 -30.80 -40.09
C GLN A 346 -0.87 -31.30 -38.84
N GLU A 347 -2.08 -31.76 -39.15
CA GLU A 347 -2.97 -32.58 -38.33
C GLU A 347 -2.27 -33.90 -37.99
N ASP A 348 -2.39 -34.35 -36.74
CA ASP A 348 -2.38 -35.77 -36.43
C ASP A 348 -3.42 -36.03 -35.34
N HIS A 349 -4.46 -36.79 -35.70
CA HIS A 349 -5.50 -37.21 -34.77
C HIS A 349 -5.02 -38.41 -33.96
N HIS A 350 -4.71 -38.20 -32.67
CA HIS A 350 -4.71 -39.30 -31.71
C HIS A 350 -5.37 -38.90 -30.39
N GLU A 351 -6.51 -39.52 -30.11
CA GLU A 351 -7.08 -39.59 -28.77
C GLU A 351 -6.12 -40.32 -27.84
N PHE A 352 -5.87 -39.77 -26.65
CA PHE A 352 -5.70 -40.60 -25.46
C PHE A 352 -6.31 -39.90 -24.25
N ASP A 353 -7.16 -40.66 -23.55
CA ASP A 353 -7.99 -40.19 -22.44
C ASP A 353 -7.22 -40.17 -21.10
N SER A 354 -7.75 -39.40 -20.16
CA SER A 354 -7.57 -39.54 -18.72
C SER A 354 -6.16 -39.30 -18.11
N LEU A 355 -6.05 -38.21 -17.35
CA LEU A 355 -5.48 -38.25 -16.00
C LEU A 355 -6.01 -37.06 -15.18
N LYS A 356 -7.03 -37.32 -14.37
CA LYS A 356 -7.62 -36.33 -13.44
C LYS A 356 -6.70 -36.18 -12.23
N SER A 357 -6.36 -34.95 -11.85
CA SER A 357 -5.75 -34.66 -10.56
C SER A 357 -6.70 -35.06 -9.41
N PRO A 358 -6.21 -35.49 -8.23
CA PRO A 358 -7.06 -36.08 -7.19
C PRO A 358 -7.91 -35.05 -6.45
N LEU A 359 -9.07 -35.50 -5.94
CA LEU A 359 -9.88 -34.79 -4.95
C LEU A 359 -9.54 -35.28 -3.53
N GLY A 360 -9.41 -34.35 -2.60
CA GLY A 360 -9.38 -34.57 -1.13
C GLY A 360 -9.32 -33.22 -0.41
N PHE A 361 -10.41 -32.78 0.26
CA PHE A 361 -10.68 -32.98 1.71
C PHE A 361 -9.73 -32.14 2.59
N TRP A 362 -10.12 -31.20 3.45
CA TRP A 362 -11.39 -30.81 4.14
C TRP A 362 -11.28 -29.31 4.55
N ALA A 363 -12.28 -28.54 5.04
CA ALA A 363 -13.75 -28.59 5.03
C ALA A 363 -14.36 -27.30 5.64
N SER A 364 -15.52 -26.84 5.16
CA SER A 364 -16.57 -26.24 6.01
C SER A 364 -17.95 -26.42 5.36
N LEU A 365 -18.94 -26.85 6.15
CA LEU A 365 -20.30 -27.10 5.67
C LEU A 365 -21.12 -25.81 5.60
N ASP A 366 -21.95 -25.68 4.57
CA ASP A 366 -23.08 -24.75 4.52
C ASP A 366 -24.29 -25.39 5.26
N PRO A 367 -24.89 -24.74 6.26
CA PRO A 367 -25.94 -25.35 7.08
C PRO A 367 -27.34 -25.45 6.42
N PHE A 368 -27.49 -25.21 5.11
CA PHE A 368 -28.79 -25.21 4.42
C PHE A 368 -28.99 -26.27 3.32
N ASP A 369 -28.08 -27.23 3.15
CA ASP A 369 -28.26 -28.33 2.17
C ASP A 369 -29.39 -29.30 2.57
N ILE A 370 -30.51 -29.24 1.84
CA ILE A 370 -31.58 -30.24 1.84
C ILE A 370 -31.49 -31.03 0.52
N PRO A 371 -31.38 -32.37 0.53
CA PRO A 371 -31.09 -33.13 -0.68
C PRO A 371 -32.26 -33.18 -1.66
N ALA A 372 -31.97 -32.91 -2.93
CA ALA A 372 -32.93 -33.01 -4.03
C ALA A 372 -33.31 -34.48 -4.34
N SER A 373 -34.59 -34.70 -4.63
CA SER A 373 -35.07 -35.95 -5.24
C SER A 373 -35.31 -35.76 -6.75
N SER A 374 -35.17 -36.86 -7.50
CA SER A 374 -34.86 -36.86 -8.94
C SER A 374 -36.08 -37.00 -9.87
N VAL A 375 -36.16 -36.16 -10.92
CA VAL A 375 -36.81 -36.49 -12.22
C VAL A 375 -36.07 -35.75 -13.36
N PRO A 376 -35.74 -36.38 -14.51
CA PRO A 376 -35.07 -35.73 -15.63
C PRO A 376 -36.03 -35.25 -16.74
N MET A 377 -35.72 -34.14 -17.42
CA MET A 377 -36.23 -33.84 -18.78
C MET A 377 -35.19 -33.10 -19.64
N SER A 378 -35.29 -33.32 -20.95
CA SER A 378 -34.37 -32.82 -22.01
C SER A 378 -34.73 -31.41 -22.49
N PRO A 379 -33.87 -30.71 -23.27
CA PRO A 379 -33.94 -29.25 -23.37
C PRO A 379 -34.96 -28.76 -24.40
N THR A 380 -35.86 -27.89 -23.96
CA THR A 380 -36.63 -27.01 -24.84
C THR A 380 -36.13 -25.57 -24.73
N CYS A 381 -35.93 -24.95 -25.89
CA CYS A 381 -35.54 -23.55 -26.01
C CYS A 381 -36.58 -22.64 -25.35
N PHE A 382 -36.16 -21.82 -24.37
CA PHE A 382 -36.95 -20.71 -23.86
C PHE A 382 -36.22 -19.38 -24.09
N THR A 383 -36.88 -18.52 -24.86
CA THR A 383 -36.49 -17.13 -25.09
C THR A 383 -36.62 -16.30 -23.81
N SER A 384 -35.66 -15.44 -23.51
CA SER A 384 -35.73 -14.53 -22.36
C SER A 384 -37.01 -13.67 -22.38
N PRO A 385 -37.85 -13.73 -21.33
CA PRO A 385 -39.00 -12.84 -21.24
C PRO A 385 -38.53 -11.42 -20.88
N ARG A 386 -38.94 -10.43 -21.67
CA ARG A 386 -38.82 -9.01 -21.29
C ARG A 386 -39.83 -8.72 -20.17
N HIS A 387 -39.41 -8.86 -18.92
CA HIS A 387 -40.17 -8.32 -17.79
C HIS A 387 -39.78 -6.87 -17.53
N HIS A 388 -40.79 -6.06 -17.22
CA HIS A 388 -40.58 -4.73 -16.66
C HIS A 388 -39.78 -4.86 -15.36
N VAL A 389 -38.77 -4.02 -15.19
CA VAL A 389 -38.14 -3.82 -13.88
C VAL A 389 -39.16 -3.03 -13.06
N GLU A 390 -39.89 -3.72 -12.19
CA GLU A 390 -40.60 -3.04 -11.10
C GLU A 390 -39.56 -2.32 -10.24
N SER A 391 -39.80 -1.05 -9.96
CA SER A 391 -38.91 -0.26 -9.11
C SER A 391 -38.80 -0.91 -7.74
N LEU A 392 -37.57 -1.14 -7.26
CA LEU A 392 -37.34 -1.60 -5.89
C LEU A 392 -38.08 -0.67 -4.90
N PRO A 393 -38.68 -1.22 -3.82
CA PRO A 393 -39.43 -0.40 -2.86
C PRO A 393 -38.53 0.66 -2.23
N SER A 394 -39.11 1.80 -1.86
CA SER A 394 -38.36 2.84 -1.15
C SER A 394 -37.90 2.33 0.22
N TRP A 395 -36.89 2.99 0.79
CA TRP A 395 -36.41 2.66 2.13
C TRP A 395 -37.52 2.75 3.18
N GLU A 396 -38.41 3.74 3.09
CA GLU A 396 -39.58 3.84 3.97
C GLU A 396 -40.56 2.67 3.79
N GLN A 397 -40.72 2.16 2.56
CA GLN A 397 -41.58 1.00 2.29
C GLN A 397 -41.00 -0.30 2.86
N LEU A 398 -39.68 -0.51 2.76
CA LEU A 398 -39.00 -1.65 3.39
C LEU A 398 -39.06 -1.61 4.92
N CYS A 399 -39.07 -0.42 5.52
CA CYS A 399 -39.14 -0.24 6.97
C CYS A 399 -40.55 -0.46 7.58
N GLN A 400 -41.61 -0.57 6.76
CA GLN A 400 -42.97 -0.78 7.25
C GLN A 400 -43.14 -2.20 7.81
N GLY A 401 -43.16 -2.31 9.13
CA GLY A 401 -43.24 -3.58 9.87
C GLY A 401 -42.02 -3.87 10.75
N PHE A 402 -40.94 -3.10 10.62
CA PHE A 402 -39.77 -3.23 11.49
C PHE A 402 -40.06 -2.71 12.90
N HIS A 403 -39.49 -3.34 13.92
CA HIS A 403 -39.54 -2.84 15.30
C HIS A 403 -38.84 -1.47 15.41
N ALA A 404 -39.32 -0.59 16.29
CA ALA A 404 -38.82 0.78 16.39
C ALA A 404 -37.31 0.87 16.65
N ASP A 405 -36.76 -0.09 17.41
CA ASP A 405 -35.32 -0.17 17.69
C ASP A 405 -34.51 -0.65 16.47
N ALA A 406 -35.06 -1.59 15.69
CA ALA A 406 -34.44 -2.02 14.43
C ALA A 406 -34.40 -0.89 13.40
N GLN A 407 -35.46 -0.07 13.33
CA GLN A 407 -35.47 1.15 12.51
C GLN A 407 -34.41 2.17 12.95
N GLN A 408 -33.97 2.18 14.20
CA GLN A 408 -32.86 3.04 14.65
C GLN A 408 -31.50 2.48 14.22
N VAL A 409 -31.30 1.16 14.25
CA VAL A 409 -30.06 0.50 13.79
C VAL A 409 -29.82 0.71 12.30
N PHE A 410 -30.87 0.68 11.47
CA PHE A 410 -30.75 0.85 10.02
C PHE A 410 -30.99 2.27 9.51
N LYS A 411 -31.16 3.27 10.38
CA LYS A 411 -31.04 4.66 9.91
C LYS A 411 -29.62 4.86 9.38
N PRO A 412 -29.43 5.41 8.17
CA PRO A 412 -28.09 5.75 7.72
C PRO A 412 -27.50 6.75 8.71
N THR A 413 -26.52 6.30 9.49
CA THR A 413 -25.66 7.16 10.28
C THR A 413 -25.10 8.19 9.31
N THR A 414 -25.45 9.47 9.51
CA THR A 414 -24.96 10.55 8.66
C THR A 414 -23.45 10.47 8.60
N THR A 415 -22.91 10.11 7.44
CA THR A 415 -21.47 9.95 7.21
C THR A 415 -20.80 11.22 7.74
N PRO A 416 -19.93 11.12 8.75
CA PRO A 416 -19.57 12.29 9.52
C PRO A 416 -18.78 13.25 8.62
N LYS A 417 -19.04 14.55 8.78
CA LYS A 417 -18.61 15.61 7.83
C LYS A 417 -17.08 15.74 7.68
N TYR A 418 -16.29 14.98 8.44
CA TYR A 418 -14.83 14.95 8.43
C TYR A 418 -14.24 14.68 7.02
N HIS A 419 -14.81 13.74 6.26
CA HIS A 419 -14.27 13.36 4.94
C HIS A 419 -14.25 14.52 3.92
N HIS A 420 -15.18 15.48 4.02
CA HIS A 420 -15.30 16.60 3.06
C HIS A 420 -14.11 17.58 3.09
N LEU A 421 -13.31 17.61 4.17
CA LEU A 421 -12.19 18.55 4.29
C LEU A 421 -10.83 17.95 3.91
N GLN A 422 -10.57 16.66 4.18
CA GLN A 422 -9.27 16.04 3.86
C GLN A 422 -8.96 16.08 2.36
N GLY A 423 -9.93 15.71 1.51
CA GLY A 423 -9.78 15.73 0.05
C GLY A 423 -9.82 17.13 -0.59
N ARG A 424 -10.12 18.19 0.17
CA ARG A 424 -10.32 19.53 -0.39
C ARG A 424 -8.99 20.09 -0.96
N PRO A 425 -8.99 20.69 -2.17
CA PRO A 425 -7.86 21.48 -2.64
C PRO A 425 -7.64 22.71 -1.76
N LEU A 426 -6.38 23.00 -1.44
CA LEU A 426 -5.97 24.22 -0.72
C LEU A 426 -5.14 25.10 -1.65
N GLY A 427 -5.33 26.42 -1.59
CA GLY A 427 -4.39 27.37 -2.16
C GLY A 427 -3.10 27.46 -1.33
N ALA A 428 -2.00 27.93 -1.92
CA ALA A 428 -0.69 27.94 -1.28
C ALA A 428 -0.63 28.67 0.09
N ARG A 429 -1.48 29.70 0.29
CA ARG A 429 -1.62 30.39 1.59
C ARG A 429 -2.30 29.49 2.64
N GLU A 430 -3.36 28.80 2.25
CA GLU A 430 -4.12 27.89 3.12
C GLU A 430 -3.25 26.67 3.46
N GLU A 431 -2.57 26.06 2.49
CA GLU A 431 -1.68 24.92 2.72
C GLU A 431 -0.53 25.27 3.68
N LYS A 432 0.05 26.48 3.57
CA LYS A 432 1.06 26.99 4.50
C LYS A 432 0.50 27.23 5.91
N LEU A 433 -0.77 27.64 6.05
CA LEU A 433 -1.41 27.79 7.36
C LEU A 433 -1.78 26.44 7.97
N PHE A 434 -2.28 25.50 7.14
CA PHE A 434 -2.59 24.12 7.52
C PHE A 434 -1.38 23.44 8.16
N PHE A 435 -0.23 23.42 7.48
CA PHE A 435 0.97 22.78 8.04
C PHE A 435 1.51 23.47 9.30
N ARG A 436 1.30 24.79 9.47
CA ARG A 436 1.67 25.50 10.71
C ARG A 436 0.78 25.16 11.89
N TRP A 437 -0.53 25.00 11.65
CA TRP A 437 -1.46 24.55 12.68
C TRP A 437 -1.25 23.08 13.03
N LEU A 438 -1.06 22.22 12.03
CA LEU A 438 -0.78 20.80 12.23
C LEU A 438 0.54 20.56 12.98
N ASP A 439 1.60 21.30 12.64
CA ASP A 439 2.89 21.30 13.36
C ASP A 439 2.69 21.55 14.87
N HIS A 440 2.00 22.64 15.21
CA HIS A 440 1.68 22.99 16.60
C HIS A 440 0.89 21.90 17.33
N LEU A 441 -0.17 21.38 16.69
CA LEU A 441 -1.03 20.35 17.27
C LEU A 441 -0.30 19.01 17.48
N ILE A 442 0.56 18.61 16.54
CA ILE A 442 1.40 17.41 16.68
C ILE A 442 2.38 17.56 17.84
N GLU A 443 3.05 18.70 17.95
CA GLU A 443 4.01 18.97 19.02
C GLU A 443 3.37 18.94 20.43
N ASP A 444 2.13 19.40 20.57
CA ASP A 444 1.39 19.33 21.83
C ASP A 444 0.98 17.89 22.21
N GLU A 445 0.52 17.06 21.27
CA GLU A 445 0.25 15.63 21.55
C GLU A 445 1.54 14.88 21.89
N LEU A 446 2.64 15.14 21.16
CA LEU A 446 3.94 14.54 21.46
C LEU A 446 4.46 14.98 22.84
N ARG A 447 4.24 16.23 23.27
CA ARG A 447 4.53 16.66 24.65
C ARG A 447 3.68 15.86 25.65
N ALA A 448 2.37 15.73 25.41
CA ALA A 448 1.47 14.99 26.28
C ALA A 448 1.87 13.51 26.43
N ILE A 449 2.46 12.88 25.42
CA ILE A 449 3.06 11.54 25.51
C ILE A 449 4.31 11.54 26.40
N LEU A 450 5.24 12.48 26.19
CA LEU A 450 6.48 12.56 26.99
C LEU A 450 6.18 12.84 28.47
N ASP A 451 5.18 13.66 28.78
CA ASP A 451 4.72 13.92 30.14
C ASP A 451 4.13 12.66 30.80
N ARG A 452 3.54 11.73 30.02
CA ARG A 452 3.09 10.41 30.51
C ARG A 452 4.29 9.50 30.79
N TYR A 453 5.32 9.51 29.95
CA TYR A 453 6.55 8.76 30.20
C TYR A 453 7.23 9.23 31.49
N ALA A 454 7.37 10.54 31.68
CA ALA A 454 8.02 11.13 32.86
C ALA A 454 7.28 10.88 34.19
N LYS A 455 5.98 10.57 34.15
CA LYS A 455 5.16 10.19 35.34
C LYS A 455 5.19 8.70 35.68
N ASN A 456 5.69 7.88 34.76
CA ASN A 456 5.78 6.42 34.90
C ASN A 456 7.23 5.94 35.17
N LEU A 457 8.16 6.88 35.34
CA LEU A 457 9.55 6.69 35.77
C LEU A 457 9.68 7.07 37.25
#